data_AF-A0A327T7U2-F1
#
_entry.id   AF-A0A327T7U2-F1
#
_cell.length_a   1.000
_cell.length_b   1.000
_cell.length_c   1.000
_cell.angle_alpha   90.00
_cell.angle_beta   90.00
_cell.angle_gamma   90.00
#
_symmetry.space_group_name_H-M   'P 1'
#
loop_
_entity.id
_entity.type
_entity.pdbx_description
1 polymer ?
#
loop_
_entity_poly.entity_id
_entity_poly.type
_entity_poly.pdbx_seq_one_letter_code
_entity_poly.pdbx_strand_id
1 'polypeptide(L)'
;MNELKDIIYNCRKATFLIEKKQLTALTFKERVELRIHLTGCSFCRLFQKQSIGINKMIYALFHSAADRELKLDDDYKKQLQKRIEEKLDNN
;
A
#
# COMPACT_ATOMS: atom_id res chain seq x y z
N MET A 1 32.44 -6.55 4.98
CA MET A 1 31.70 -6.54 3.69
C MET A 1 31.16 -5.14 3.45
N ASN A 2 31.04 -4.69 2.19
CA ASN A 2 30.62 -3.32 1.87
C ASN A 2 29.09 -3.26 1.73
N GLU A 3 28.41 -2.72 2.74
CA GLU A 3 26.94 -2.57 2.81
C GLU A 3 26.33 -1.97 1.54
N LEU A 4 27.03 -1.04 0.88
CA LEU A 4 26.55 -0.41 -0.35
C LEU A 4 26.47 -1.41 -1.51
N LYS A 5 27.44 -2.34 -1.59
CA LYS A 5 27.47 -3.39 -2.61
C LYS A 5 26.27 -4.33 -2.43
N ASP A 6 25.94 -4.66 -1.18
CA ASP A 6 24.83 -5.55 -0.86
C ASP A 6 23.47 -4.90 -1.16
N ILE A 7 23.36 -3.57 -1.11
CA ILE A 7 22.16 -2.85 -1.56
C ILE A 7 22.05 -2.87 -3.10
N ILE A 8 23.14 -2.58 -3.80
CA ILE A 8 23.14 -2.45 -5.27
C ILE A 8 22.83 -3.78 -5.96
N TYR A 9 23.39 -4.90 -5.49
CA TYR A 9 23.32 -6.19 -6.18
C TYR A 9 22.26 -7.14 -5.61
N ASN A 10 21.33 -6.66 -4.78
CA ASN A 10 20.31 -7.48 -4.15
C ASN A 10 18.89 -7.17 -4.66
N CYS A 11 18.60 -7.66 -5.86
CA CYS A 11 17.26 -7.54 -6.46
C CYS A 11 16.17 -8.15 -5.57
N ARG A 12 16.47 -9.21 -4.81
CA ARG A 12 15.50 -9.85 -3.89
C ARG A 12 15.01 -8.88 -2.81
N LYS A 13 15.92 -8.14 -2.18
CA LYS A 13 15.55 -7.12 -1.20
C LYS A 13 14.80 -5.97 -1.86
N ALA A 14 15.23 -5.55 -3.05
CA ALA A 14 14.58 -4.46 -3.78
C ALA A 14 13.12 -4.80 -4.14
N THR A 15 12.85 -5.99 -4.70
CA THR A 15 11.48 -6.42 -5.03
C THR A 15 10.62 -6.53 -3.77
N PHE A 16 11.17 -7.06 -2.67
CA PHE A 16 10.48 -7.06 -1.37
C PHE A 16 10.09 -5.64 -0.91
N LEU A 17 11.01 -4.67 -0.96
CA LEU A 17 10.72 -3.28 -0.56
C LEU A 17 9.72 -2.59 -1.52
N ILE A 18 9.70 -2.97 -2.80
CA ILE A 18 8.72 -2.50 -3.81
C ILE A 18 7.31 -3.00 -3.49
N GLU A 19 7.15 -4.24 -3.03
CA GLU A 19 5.85 -4.75 -2.60
C GLU A 19 5.46 -4.17 -1.23
N LYS A 20 6.40 -4.16 -0.27
CA LYS A 20 6.17 -3.64 1.07
C LYS A 20 5.64 -2.21 1.04
N LYS A 21 6.22 -1.32 0.21
CA LYS A 21 5.79 0.08 0.11
C LYS A 21 4.37 0.29 -0.43
N GLN A 22 3.79 -0.72 -1.09
CA GLN A 22 2.43 -0.67 -1.61
C GLN A 22 1.40 -1.12 -0.56
N LEU A 23 1.82 -1.86 0.46
CA LEU A 23 0.98 -2.33 1.55
C LEU A 23 1.15 -1.50 2.83
N THR A 24 2.35 -0.97 3.07
CA THR A 24 2.70 -0.23 4.29
C THR A 24 3.85 0.75 4.05
N ALA A 25 4.07 1.67 4.98
CA ALA A 25 5.18 2.60 4.90
C ALA A 25 6.54 1.89 5.07
N LEU A 26 7.51 2.28 4.25
CA LEU A 26 8.92 1.92 4.47
C LEU A 26 9.52 2.80 5.57
N THR A 27 10.41 2.22 6.36
CA THR A 27 11.32 2.96 7.24
C THR A 27 12.25 3.87 6.42
N PHE A 28 12.86 4.87 7.06
CA PHE A 28 13.78 5.78 6.36
C PHE A 28 14.94 5.03 5.69
N LYS A 29 15.56 4.09 6.41
CA LYS A 29 16.65 3.25 5.89
C LYS A 29 16.20 2.49 4.63
N GLU A 30 15.07 1.80 4.69
CA GLU A 30 14.52 1.04 3.55
C GLU A 30 14.22 1.93 2.34
N ARG A 31 13.74 3.17 2.54
CA ARG A 31 13.52 4.12 1.43
C ARG A 31 14.83 4.48 0.74
N VAL A 32 15.89 4.74 1.51
CA VAL A 32 17.22 5.07 0.98
C VAL A 32 17.80 3.88 0.22
N GLU A 33 17.77 2.68 0.82
CA GLU A 33 18.25 1.45 0.18
C GLU A 33 17.53 1.18 -1.14
N LEU A 34 16.19 1.26 -1.15
CA LEU A 34 15.41 1.05 -2.37
C LEU A 34 15.71 2.11 -3.42
N ARG A 35 15.88 3.38 -3.02
CA ARG A 35 16.25 4.46 -3.93
C ARG A 35 17.60 4.19 -4.59
N ILE A 36 18.63 3.80 -3.82
CA ILE A 36 19.96 3.46 -4.33
C ILE A 36 19.88 2.29 -5.32
N HIS A 37 19.14 1.23 -5.00
CA HIS A 37 19.02 0.09 -5.91
C HIS A 37 18.35 0.49 -7.25
N LEU A 38 17.28 1.29 -7.18
CA LEU A 38 16.52 1.70 -8.36
C LEU A 38 17.27 2.66 -9.29
N THR A 39 18.33 3.35 -8.83
CA THR A 39 19.17 4.14 -9.75
C THR A 39 20.00 3.24 -10.67
N GLY A 40 20.44 2.07 -10.20
CA GLY A 40 21.33 1.16 -10.93
C GLY A 40 20.63 0.00 -11.65
N CYS A 41 19.42 -0.40 -11.24
CA CYS A 41 18.76 -1.60 -11.77
C CYS A 41 17.53 -1.25 -12.62
N SER A 42 17.63 -1.39 -13.95
CA SER A 42 16.50 -1.20 -14.88
C SER A 42 15.38 -2.23 -14.68
N PHE A 43 15.72 -3.48 -14.40
CA PHE A 43 14.76 -4.55 -14.17
C PHE A 43 13.88 -4.29 -12.95
N CYS A 44 14.45 -3.82 -11.83
CA CYS A 44 13.66 -3.48 -10.65
C CYS A 44 12.79 -2.23 -10.86
N ARG A 45 13.22 -1.27 -11.70
CA ARG A 45 12.36 -0.15 -12.13
C ARG A 45 11.17 -0.63 -12.97
N LEU A 46 11.40 -1.58 -13.88
CA LEU A 46 10.33 -2.18 -14.68
C LEU A 46 9.37 -2.97 -13.79
N PHE A 47 9.90 -3.84 -12.92
CA PHE A 47 9.14 -4.61 -11.94
C PHE A 47 8.26 -3.70 -11.09
N GLN A 48 8.80 -2.58 -10.59
CA GLN A 48 8.01 -1.61 -9.83
C GLN A 48 6.80 -1.09 -10.62
N LYS A 49 6.98 -0.71 -11.89
CA LYS A 49 5.88 -0.23 -12.72
C LYS A 49 4.83 -1.32 -12.94
N GLN A 50 5.28 -2.55 -13.22
CA GLN A 50 4.40 -3.71 -13.43
C GLN A 50 3.61 -4.06 -12.17
N SER A 51 4.27 -4.15 -11.02
CA SER A 51 3.63 -4.46 -9.73
C SER A 51 2.55 -3.43 -9.39
N ILE A 52 2.85 -2.13 -9.51
CA ILE A 52 1.86 -1.06 -9.32
C ILE A 52 0.67 -1.20 -10.28
N GLY A 53 0.95 -1.54 -11.56
CA GLY A 53 -0.09 -1.77 -12.56
C GLY A 53 -1.00 -2.95 -12.19
N ILE A 54 -0.42 -4.08 -11.80
CA ILE A 54 -1.15 -5.28 -11.39
C ILE A 54 -2.03 -4.99 -10.17
N ASN A 55 -1.47 -4.36 -9.13
CA ASN A 55 -2.24 -4.01 -7.92
C ASN A 55 -3.41 -3.07 -8.23
N LYS A 56 -3.23 -2.10 -9.14
CA LYS A 56 -4.33 -1.25 -9.61
C LYS A 56 -5.39 -2.02 -10.38
N MET A 57 -5.00 -2.94 -11.26
CA MET A 57 -5.95 -3.77 -12.02
C MET A 57 -6.75 -4.68 -11.09
N ILE A 58 -6.09 -5.33 -10.12
CA ILE A 58 -6.75 -6.15 -9.10
C ILE A 58 -7.72 -5.31 -8.27
N TYR A 59 -7.27 -4.15 -7.80
CA TYR A 59 -8.13 -3.22 -7.06
C TYR A 59 -9.37 -2.85 -7.89
N ALA A 60 -9.18 -2.49 -9.16
CA ALA A 60 -10.27 -2.16 -10.07
C ALA A 60 -11.23 -3.34 -10.26
N LEU A 61 -10.75 -4.57 -10.46
CA LEU A 61 -11.60 -5.77 -10.62
C LEU A 61 -12.51 -6.01 -9.42
N PHE A 62 -11.98 -5.90 -8.20
CA PHE A 62 -12.77 -6.08 -6.98
C PHE A 62 -13.72 -4.90 -6.73
N HIS A 63 -13.36 -3.68 -7.10
CA HIS A 63 -14.18 -2.49 -6.86
C HIS A 63 -15.20 -2.24 -7.98
N SER A 64 -14.95 -2.67 -9.22
CA SER A 64 -15.94 -2.66 -10.30
C SER A 64 -17.05 -3.69 -10.08
N ALA A 65 -16.76 -4.78 -9.35
CA ALA A 65 -17.79 -5.71 -8.86
C ALA A 65 -18.54 -5.17 -7.61
N ALA A 66 -17.97 -4.18 -6.92
CA ALA A 66 -18.50 -3.53 -5.73
C ALA A 66 -19.30 -2.25 -6.02
N ASP A 67 -19.67 -2.01 -7.28
CA ASP A 67 -20.69 -1.02 -7.65
C ASP A 67 -22.11 -1.43 -7.19
N ARG A 68 -22.23 -2.63 -6.58
CA ARG A 68 -23.22 -2.84 -5.52
C ARG A 68 -22.79 -2.00 -4.33
N GLU A 69 -23.30 -0.77 -4.27
CA GLU A 69 -23.13 0.19 -3.18
C GLU A 69 -22.83 -0.54 -1.86
N LEU A 70 -21.55 -0.58 -1.46
CA LEU A 70 -21.11 -1.07 -0.15
C LEU A 70 -21.62 -0.07 0.90
N LYS A 71 -22.92 -0.13 1.16
CA LYS A 71 -23.61 0.63 2.18
C LYS A 71 -23.55 -0.17 3.47
N LEU A 72 -23.27 0.55 4.56
CA LEU A 72 -23.63 0.04 5.88
C LEU A 72 -25.12 -0.27 5.87
N ASP A 73 -25.47 -1.39 6.50
CA ASP A 73 -26.87 -1.71 6.79
C ASP A 73 -27.53 -0.52 7.53
N ASP A 74 -28.81 -0.30 7.25
CA ASP A 74 -29.52 0.86 7.75
C ASP A 74 -29.75 0.81 9.27
N ASP A 75 -29.83 -0.38 9.86
CA ASP A 75 -29.88 -0.54 11.32
C ASP A 75 -28.54 -0.13 11.95
N TYR A 76 -27.43 -0.58 11.36
CA TYR A 76 -26.10 -0.18 11.83
C TYR A 76 -25.88 1.34 11.75
N LYS A 77 -26.34 2.00 10.68
CA LYS A 77 -26.29 3.47 10.58
C LYS A 77 -27.09 4.15 11.68
N LYS A 78 -28.30 3.66 11.98
CA LYS A 78 -29.14 4.20 13.05
C LYS A 78 -28.48 4.05 14.42
N GLN A 79 -27.92 2.87 14.70
CA GLN A 79 -27.18 2.63 15.96
C GLN A 79 -25.98 3.57 16.08
N LEU A 80 -25.24 3.79 14.98
CA LEU A 80 -24.09 4.68 14.97
C LEU A 80 -24.50 6.13 15.23
N GLN A 81 -25.57 6.59 14.57
CA GLN A 81 -26.12 7.94 14.76
C GLN A 81 -26.51 8.18 16.23
N LYS A 82 -27.23 7.24 16.83
CA LYS A 82 -27.64 7.32 18.24
C LYS A 82 -26.44 7.47 19.18
N ARG A 83 -25.37 6.71 18.94
CA ARG A 83 -24.14 6.80 19.75
C ARG A 83 -23.40 8.13 19.59
N ILE A 84 -23.54 8.80 18.44
CA ILE A 84 -22.97 10.13 18.20
C ILE A 84 -23.79 11.17 18.99
N GLU A 85 -25.11 11.13 18.86
CA GLU A 85 -26.03 12.02 19.59
C GLU A 85 -25.86 11.90 21.11
N GLU A 86 -25.81 10.67 21.64
CA GLU A 86 -25.54 10.41 23.06
C GLU A 86 -24.21 11.04 23.54
N LYS A 87 -23.19 11.13 22.68
CA LYS A 87 -21.91 11.75 23.05
C LYS A 87 -21.90 13.27 22.92
N LEU A 88 -22.73 13.82 22.04
CA LEU A 88 -22.88 15.26 21.87
C LEU A 88 -23.75 15.86 22.97
N ASP A 89 -24.81 15.16 23.39
CA ASP A 89 -25.73 15.61 24.45
C ASP A 89 -25.13 15.50 25.87
N ASN A 90 -24.04 14.75 26.03
CA ASN A 90 -23.31 14.59 27.30
C ASN A 90 -22.10 15.56 27.42
N ASN A 91 -22.02 16.61 26.59
CA ASN A 91 -21.12 17.77 26.76
C ASN A 91 -21.94 19.06 26.94
#